data_AF-A0A178F154-F1
#
_entry.id   AF-A0A178F154-F1
#
_cell.length_a   1.000
_cell.length_b   1.000
_cell.length_c   1.000
_cell.angle_alpha   90.00
_cell.angle_beta   90.00
_cell.angle_gamma   90.00
#
_symmetry.space_group_name_H-M   'P 1'
#
loop_
_entity.id
_entity.type
_entity.pdbx_description
1 polymer ?
#
loop_
_entity_poly.entity_id
_entity_poly.type
_entity_poly.pdbx_seq_one_letter_code
_entity_poly.pdbx_strand_id
1 'polypeptide(L)'
;MPFVLGTTFSSVGFVTRSLSALKIGDPRTLWRISTMFTLGAGPTYAGADYFVCGRIFSYVRSAAPISPLRTVRTFIFFDFLAEIGVWVGSGINDSKDPNSARTKLGVNLVRAAVIIQLALFACFVAVVLLFQIRATSRGFWRASHQQSGGTPGWVKVIYTLYASSLLIAARSGYHIAESFLPIDHPLRATEVPFLCLEALVMFINAAMFNVIHPGVLLPSNPHVYLLANGMEAEDDSPEGTLEDTRPLKMKILDPLDIKGLFRKKQQLKPYQQRPFAGDDEMMSESIIMLGSRQRQEFH
;
A
#
# COMPACT_ATOMS: atom_id res chain seq x y z
N MET A 1 -4.40 -0.70 12.35
CA MET A 1 -3.16 -1.32 12.87
C MET A 1 -1.89 -0.69 12.29
N PRO A 2 -1.66 -0.61 10.97
CA PRO A 2 -0.38 -0.12 10.43
C PRO A 2 -0.11 1.38 10.69
N PHE A 3 -1.14 2.23 10.57
CA PHE A 3 -1.01 3.67 10.86
C PHE A 3 -0.63 3.96 12.32
N VAL A 4 -1.13 3.17 13.27
CA VAL A 4 -0.76 3.32 14.69
C VAL A 4 0.73 3.07 14.86
N LEU A 5 1.28 2.03 14.21
CA LEU A 5 2.72 1.75 14.24
C LEU A 5 3.54 2.89 13.61
N GLY A 6 3.09 3.49 12.51
CA GLY A 6 3.75 4.66 11.93
C GLY A 6 3.76 5.87 12.87
N THR A 7 2.64 6.14 13.54
CA THR A 7 2.54 7.24 14.51
C THR A 7 3.38 7.00 15.75
N THR A 8 3.51 5.76 16.25
CA THR A 8 4.36 5.46 17.40
C THR A 8 5.83 5.61 17.06
N PHE A 9 6.27 5.13 15.89
CA PHE A 9 7.64 5.32 15.41
C PHE A 9 7.99 6.81 15.30
N SER A 10 7.10 7.59 14.68
CA SER A 10 7.24 9.05 14.59
C SER A 10 7.35 9.68 15.98
N SER A 11 6.45 9.33 16.90
CA SER A 11 6.41 9.87 18.25
C SER A 11 7.70 9.60 19.03
N VAL A 12 8.21 8.36 18.98
CA VAL A 12 9.49 8.00 19.63
C VAL A 12 10.65 8.80 19.01
N GLY A 13 10.67 8.95 17.69
CA GLY A 13 11.66 9.75 16.97
C GLY A 13 11.68 11.21 17.42
N PHE A 14 10.50 11.84 17.53
CA PHE A 14 10.37 13.24 17.97
C PHE A 14 10.67 13.45 19.45
N VAL A 15 10.22 12.54 20.32
CA VAL A 15 10.50 12.62 21.77
C VAL A 15 12.00 12.51 22.02
N THR A 16 12.68 11.53 21.43
CA THR A 16 14.13 11.36 21.58
C THR A 16 14.92 12.52 20.98
N ARG A 17 14.43 13.11 19.88
CA ARG A 17 15.01 14.35 19.32
C ARG A 17 14.89 15.53 20.28
N SER A 18 13.72 15.71 20.87
CA SER A 18 13.43 16.78 21.82
C SER A 18 14.29 16.65 23.08
N LEU A 19 14.45 15.42 23.61
CA LEU A 19 15.33 15.15 24.74
C LEU A 19 16.81 15.43 24.42
N SER A 20 17.25 15.10 23.19
CA SER A 20 18.61 15.43 22.72
C SER A 20 18.83 16.95 22.68
N ALA A 21 17.84 17.72 22.18
CA ALA A 21 17.90 19.19 22.16
C ALA A 21 17.93 19.81 23.57
N LEU A 22 17.19 19.23 24.52
CA LEU A 22 17.19 19.64 25.93
C LEU A 22 18.43 19.16 26.70
N LYS A 23 19.33 18.40 26.08
CA LYS A 23 20.54 17.80 26.68
C LYS A 23 20.24 16.92 27.91
N ILE A 24 19.06 16.29 27.95
CA ILE A 24 18.67 15.38 29.02
C ILE A 24 19.11 13.96 28.64
N GLY A 25 20.28 13.53 29.11
CA GLY A 25 20.89 12.23 28.80
C GLY A 25 22.09 12.32 27.86
N ASP A 26 22.56 11.19 27.31
CA ASP A 26 23.64 11.20 26.31
C ASP A 26 23.09 11.67 24.95
N PRO A 27 23.42 12.89 24.49
CA PRO A 27 22.81 13.50 23.31
C PRO A 27 23.05 12.68 22.04
N ARG A 28 24.16 11.92 21.98
CA ARG A 28 24.56 11.13 20.81
C ARG A 28 23.69 9.89 20.64
N THR A 29 23.47 9.18 21.74
CA THR A 29 22.62 7.99 21.73
C THR A 29 21.17 8.37 21.46
N LEU A 30 20.70 9.47 22.04
CA LEU A 30 19.37 10.01 21.75
C LEU A 30 19.21 10.44 20.28
N TRP A 31 20.22 11.08 19.70
CA TRP A 31 20.19 11.46 18.28
C TRP A 31 20.17 10.24 17.36
N ARG A 32 20.97 9.20 17.64
CA ARG A 32 20.95 7.94 16.87
C ARG A 32 19.58 7.27 16.92
N ILE A 33 18.98 7.16 18.10
CA ILE A 33 17.64 6.59 18.27
C ILE A 33 16.62 7.43 17.52
N SER A 34 16.70 8.75 17.62
CA SER A 34 15.84 9.67 16.87
C SER A 34 15.93 9.41 15.37
N THR A 35 17.13 9.33 14.80
CA THR A 35 17.33 9.04 13.38
C THR A 35 16.76 7.68 12.97
N MET A 36 16.99 6.62 13.76
CA MET A 36 16.46 5.28 13.46
C MET A 36 14.93 5.27 13.40
N PHE A 37 14.27 5.79 14.43
CA PHE A 37 12.81 5.77 14.51
C PHE A 37 12.15 6.75 13.53
N THR A 38 12.80 7.89 13.27
CA THR A 38 12.30 8.86 12.31
C THR A 38 12.37 8.29 10.91
N LEU A 39 13.51 7.72 10.49
CA LEU A 39 13.62 7.10 9.16
C LEU A 39 12.67 5.90 9.02
N GLY A 40 12.52 5.07 10.06
CA GLY A 40 11.60 3.93 10.08
C GLY A 40 10.10 4.26 10.08
N ALA A 41 9.74 5.51 10.38
CA ALA A 41 8.36 5.95 10.21
C ALA A 41 7.91 5.88 8.74
N GLY A 42 8.78 6.17 7.77
CA GLY A 42 8.43 6.16 6.35
C GLY A 42 7.92 4.81 5.85
N PRO A 43 8.71 3.72 5.99
CA PRO A 43 8.30 2.38 5.60
C PRO A 43 7.07 1.86 6.35
N THR A 44 6.84 2.29 7.59
CA THR A 44 5.64 1.89 8.34
C THR A 44 4.37 2.57 7.82
N TYR A 45 4.45 3.84 7.39
CA TYR A 45 3.35 4.48 6.65
C TYR A 45 3.14 3.85 5.27
N ALA A 46 4.20 3.54 4.53
CA ALA A 46 4.09 2.81 3.26
C ALA A 46 3.45 1.43 3.45
N GLY A 47 3.77 0.74 4.54
CA GLY A 47 3.13 -0.51 4.96
C GLY A 47 1.60 -0.38 5.06
N ALA A 48 1.11 0.74 5.59
CA ALA A 48 -0.32 1.02 5.68
C ALA A 48 -0.97 1.12 4.29
N ASP A 49 -0.33 1.82 3.36
CA ASP A 49 -0.77 1.91 1.96
C ASP A 49 -0.79 0.55 1.28
N TYR A 50 0.18 -0.33 1.58
CA TYR A 50 0.20 -1.69 1.05
C TYR A 50 -1.04 -2.47 1.50
N PHE A 51 -1.42 -2.39 2.78
CA PHE A 51 -2.64 -3.05 3.29
C PHE A 51 -3.91 -2.53 2.62
N VAL A 52 -4.02 -1.20 2.44
CA VAL A 52 -5.16 -0.59 1.75
C VAL A 52 -5.21 -1.04 0.29
N CYS A 53 -4.06 -1.05 -0.40
CA CYS A 53 -3.94 -1.56 -1.76
C CYS A 53 -4.33 -3.05 -1.86
N GLY A 54 -3.89 -3.88 -0.91
CA GLY A 54 -4.31 -5.28 -0.81
C GLY A 54 -5.83 -5.42 -0.71
N ARG A 55 -6.50 -4.61 0.11
CA ARG A 55 -7.97 -4.63 0.18
C ARG A 55 -8.64 -4.28 -1.15
N ILE A 56 -8.12 -3.28 -1.87
CA ILE A 56 -8.65 -2.91 -3.19
C ILE A 56 -8.45 -4.04 -4.20
N PHE A 57 -7.29 -4.70 -4.18
CA PHE A 57 -7.02 -5.83 -5.07
C PHE A 57 -7.92 -7.03 -4.76
N SER A 58 -8.30 -7.24 -3.50
CA SER A 58 -9.28 -8.27 -3.12
C SER A 58 -10.67 -7.96 -3.65
N TYR A 59 -11.08 -6.68 -3.57
CA TYR A 59 -12.39 -6.21 -4.02
C TYR A 59 -12.51 -6.18 -5.54
N VAL A 60 -11.55 -5.61 -6.28
CA VAL A 60 -11.54 -5.56 -7.76
C VAL A 60 -10.59 -6.62 -8.32
N ARG A 61 -10.90 -7.88 -8.01
CA ARG A 61 -10.06 -9.05 -8.26
C ARG A 61 -9.63 -9.22 -9.71
N SER A 62 -10.50 -8.86 -10.64
CA SER A 62 -10.23 -9.03 -12.07
C SER A 62 -9.14 -8.06 -12.57
N ALA A 63 -9.09 -6.83 -12.07
CA ALA A 63 -8.12 -5.82 -12.47
C ALA A 63 -6.79 -5.94 -11.71
N ALA A 64 -6.77 -6.67 -10.59
CA ALA A 64 -5.60 -6.92 -9.76
C ALA A 64 -4.41 -7.49 -10.59
N PRO A 65 -3.26 -6.79 -10.65
CA PRO A 65 -2.09 -7.28 -11.35
C PRO A 65 -1.40 -8.44 -10.64
N ILE A 66 -1.39 -8.40 -9.32
CA ILE A 66 -0.73 -9.34 -8.41
C ILE A 66 -1.76 -9.74 -7.34
N SER A 67 -1.59 -10.91 -6.72
CA SER A 67 -2.49 -11.30 -5.63
C SER A 67 -2.33 -10.37 -4.40
N PRO A 68 -3.44 -9.98 -3.75
CA PRO A 68 -3.47 -9.03 -2.64
C PRO A 68 -2.46 -9.33 -1.54
N LEU A 69 -2.46 -10.57 -1.07
CA LEU A 69 -1.64 -11.03 0.05
C LEU A 69 -0.15 -11.01 -0.31
N ARG A 70 0.19 -11.23 -1.59
CA ARG A 70 1.59 -11.21 -2.03
C ARG A 70 2.11 -9.80 -2.11
N THR A 71 1.37 -8.89 -2.74
CA THR A 71 1.75 -7.47 -2.80
C THR A 71 2.09 -6.97 -1.40
N VAL A 72 1.21 -7.16 -0.43
CA VAL A 72 1.45 -6.74 0.96
C VAL A 72 2.70 -7.42 1.54
N ARG A 73 2.78 -8.75 1.48
CA ARG A 73 3.88 -9.49 2.12
C ARG A 73 5.24 -9.19 1.52
N THR A 74 5.33 -9.03 0.20
CA THR A 74 6.61 -8.83 -0.49
C THR A 74 7.15 -7.45 -0.23
N PHE A 75 6.33 -6.40 -0.38
CA PHE A 75 6.77 -5.03 -0.14
C PHE A 75 7.12 -4.81 1.33
N ILE A 76 6.31 -5.30 2.29
CA ILE A 76 6.65 -5.21 3.72
C ILE A 76 7.97 -5.94 4.02
N PHE A 77 8.20 -7.12 3.45
CA PHE A 77 9.42 -7.88 3.70
C PHE A 77 10.68 -7.15 3.21
N PHE A 78 10.65 -6.61 1.99
CA PHE A 78 11.79 -5.86 1.44
C PHE A 78 12.01 -4.53 2.15
N ASP A 79 10.94 -3.83 2.52
CA ASP A 79 11.03 -2.59 3.29
C ASP A 79 11.61 -2.85 4.68
N PHE A 80 11.19 -3.92 5.35
CA PHE A 80 11.75 -4.34 6.64
C PHE A 80 13.25 -4.67 6.53
N LEU A 81 13.66 -5.35 5.44
CA LEU A 81 15.07 -5.65 5.22
C LEU A 81 15.90 -4.38 4.98
N ALA A 82 15.38 -3.42 4.21
CA ALA A 82 16.02 -2.12 4.04
C ALA A 82 16.10 -1.35 5.36
N GLU A 83 15.06 -1.44 6.18
CA GLU A 83 15.00 -0.80 7.50
C GLU A 83 16.07 -1.33 8.46
N ILE A 84 16.34 -2.65 8.45
CA ILE A 84 17.48 -3.20 9.19
C ILE A 84 18.80 -2.51 8.77
N GLY A 85 18.96 -2.24 7.47
CA GLY A 85 20.12 -1.50 6.95
C GLY A 85 20.22 -0.08 7.52
N VAL A 86 19.11 0.64 7.64
CA VAL A 86 19.06 1.96 8.28
C VAL A 86 19.49 1.88 9.75
N TRP A 87 18.95 0.92 10.50
CA TRP A 87 19.24 0.76 11.93
C TRP A 87 20.68 0.38 12.18
N VAL A 88 21.20 -0.60 11.43
CA VAL A 88 22.62 -0.99 11.53
C VAL A 88 23.53 0.16 11.12
N GLY A 89 23.21 0.86 10.02
CA GLY A 89 23.99 1.99 9.54
C GLY A 89 24.04 3.15 10.52
N SER A 90 22.88 3.51 11.10
CA SER A 90 22.77 4.55 12.13
C SER A 90 23.42 4.15 13.46
N GLY A 91 23.51 2.85 13.77
CA GLY A 91 24.15 2.34 14.98
C GLY A 91 25.68 2.42 14.92
N ILE A 92 26.25 2.11 13.74
CA ILE A 92 27.70 2.08 13.48
C ILE A 92 28.25 3.49 13.18
N ASN A 93 27.39 4.41 12.73
CA ASN A 93 27.75 5.80 12.48
C ASN A 93 28.30 6.47 13.75
N ASP A 94 29.63 6.60 13.86
CA ASP A 94 30.31 7.23 14.99
C ASP A 94 30.65 8.69 14.65
N SER A 95 29.96 9.62 15.31
CA SER A 95 30.17 11.05 15.14
C SER A 95 31.47 11.57 15.77
N LYS A 96 32.21 10.74 16.53
CA LYS A 96 33.50 11.14 17.14
C LYS A 96 34.63 11.29 16.14
N ASP A 97 34.66 10.44 15.11
CA ASP A 97 35.68 10.49 14.07
C ASP A 97 35.01 10.40 12.69
N PRO A 98 34.66 11.55 12.09
CA PRO A 98 34.01 11.60 10.79
C PRO A 98 34.86 11.00 9.66
N ASN A 99 36.17 10.86 9.86
CA ASN A 99 37.08 10.28 8.88
C ASN A 99 37.29 8.77 9.03
N SER A 100 36.79 8.18 10.12
CA SER A 100 36.92 6.75 10.36
C SER A 100 36.23 5.92 9.27
N ALA A 101 36.80 4.76 8.97
CA ALA A 101 36.20 3.82 8.02
C ALA A 101 34.79 3.35 8.48
N ARG A 102 34.56 3.27 9.80
CA ARG A 102 33.28 2.85 10.38
C ARG A 102 32.18 3.89 10.15
N THR A 103 32.47 5.16 10.34
CA THR A 103 31.51 6.26 10.12
C THR A 103 31.11 6.34 8.65
N LYS A 104 32.08 6.24 7.73
CA LYS A 104 31.82 6.20 6.28
C LYS A 104 30.95 5.01 5.88
N LEU A 105 31.22 3.84 6.45
CA LEU A 105 30.41 2.64 6.22
C LEU A 105 28.98 2.83 6.72
N GLY A 106 28.79 3.34 7.95
CA GLY A 106 27.47 3.59 8.52
C GLY A 106 26.63 4.57 7.69
N VAL A 107 27.22 5.70 7.31
CA VAL A 107 26.57 6.70 6.44
C VAL A 107 26.20 6.13 5.07
N ASN A 108 27.11 5.38 4.44
CA ASN A 108 26.85 4.76 3.15
C ASN A 108 25.76 3.68 3.23
N LEU A 109 25.69 2.93 4.34
CA LEU A 109 24.66 1.92 4.55
C LEU A 109 23.27 2.55 4.71
N VAL A 110 23.16 3.64 5.49
CA VAL A 110 21.90 4.41 5.59
C VAL A 110 21.48 4.95 4.23
N ARG A 111 22.41 5.57 3.49
CA ARG A 111 22.15 6.09 2.13
C ARG A 111 21.62 5.01 1.19
N ALA A 112 22.30 3.85 1.16
CA ALA A 112 21.89 2.74 0.31
C ALA A 112 20.50 2.22 0.69
N ALA A 113 20.21 2.08 1.98
CA ALA A 113 18.93 1.61 2.47
C ALA A 113 17.78 2.56 2.10
N VAL A 114 17.95 3.87 2.29
CA VAL A 114 16.92 4.87 1.94
C VAL A 114 16.66 4.91 0.42
N ILE A 115 17.69 4.74 -0.41
CA ILE A 115 17.52 4.65 -1.87
C ILE A 115 16.74 3.39 -2.25
N ILE A 116 17.04 2.25 -1.63
CA ILE A 116 16.32 0.99 -1.85
C ILE A 116 14.85 1.14 -1.44
N GLN A 117 14.56 1.78 -0.30
CA GLN A 117 13.18 2.07 0.14
C GLN A 117 12.43 2.92 -0.88
N LEU A 118 13.04 3.99 -1.41
CA LEU A 118 12.40 4.80 -2.45
C LEU A 118 12.15 3.98 -3.72
N ALA A 119 13.11 3.14 -4.15
CA ALA A 119 12.95 2.31 -5.34
C ALA A 119 11.83 1.26 -5.18
N LEU A 120 11.75 0.62 -4.01
CA LEU A 120 10.67 -0.30 -3.65
C LEU A 120 9.32 0.42 -3.65
N PHE A 121 9.25 1.61 -3.07
CA PHE A 121 8.03 2.41 -3.04
C PHE A 121 7.61 2.86 -4.44
N ALA A 122 8.54 3.28 -5.29
CA ALA A 122 8.26 3.61 -6.68
C ALA A 122 7.71 2.41 -7.47
N CYS A 123 8.24 1.20 -7.21
CA CYS A 123 7.71 -0.04 -7.77
C CYS A 123 6.27 -0.30 -7.32
N PHE A 124 5.96 -0.06 -6.03
CA PHE A 124 4.60 -0.14 -5.53
C PHE A 124 3.65 0.82 -6.24
N VAL A 125 4.03 2.09 -6.41
CA VAL A 125 3.24 3.08 -7.16
C VAL A 125 2.99 2.63 -8.60
N ALA A 126 4.00 2.04 -9.26
CA ALA A 126 3.84 1.47 -10.59
C ALA A 126 2.82 0.32 -10.63
N VAL A 127 2.80 -0.55 -9.61
CA VAL A 127 1.80 -1.63 -9.49
C VAL A 127 0.38 -1.07 -9.33
N VAL A 128 0.20 -0.01 -8.54
CA VAL A 128 -1.10 0.68 -8.38
C VAL A 128 -1.53 1.36 -9.70
N LEU A 129 -0.61 1.98 -10.42
CA LEU A 129 -0.88 2.56 -11.74
C LEU A 129 -1.32 1.49 -12.75
N LEU A 130 -0.64 0.35 -12.79
CA LEU A 130 -1.03 -0.77 -13.64
C LEU A 130 -2.43 -1.30 -13.30
N PHE A 131 -2.76 -1.38 -12.02
CA PHE A 131 -4.11 -1.70 -11.58
C PHE A 131 -5.14 -0.69 -12.11
N GLN A 132 -4.87 0.61 -11.99
CA GLN A 132 -5.77 1.67 -12.47
C GLN A 132 -5.99 1.59 -13.99
N ILE A 133 -4.94 1.35 -14.76
CA ILE A 133 -5.01 1.16 -16.22
C ILE A 133 -5.87 -0.07 -16.56
N ARG A 134 -5.66 -1.20 -15.86
CA ARG A 134 -6.46 -2.43 -16.05
C ARG A 134 -7.93 -2.25 -15.66
N ALA A 135 -8.21 -1.52 -14.57
CA ALA A 135 -9.58 -1.23 -14.14
C ALA A 135 -10.31 -0.33 -15.14
N THR A 136 -9.63 0.68 -15.68
CA THR A 136 -10.19 1.62 -16.66
C THR A 136 -10.43 0.94 -18.01
N SER A 137 -9.43 0.20 -18.53
CA SER A 137 -9.54 -0.50 -19.82
C SER A 137 -10.63 -1.57 -19.86
N ARG A 138 -10.97 -2.17 -18.71
CA ARG A 138 -12.03 -3.19 -18.60
C ARG A 138 -13.41 -2.62 -18.26
N GLY A 139 -13.56 -1.30 -18.24
CA GLY A 139 -14.86 -0.65 -18.05
C GLY A 139 -15.39 -0.60 -16.62
N PHE A 140 -14.67 -1.14 -15.62
CA PHE A 140 -15.09 -1.13 -14.20
C PHE A 140 -15.38 0.28 -13.70
N TRP A 141 -14.59 1.25 -14.14
CA TRP A 141 -14.77 2.64 -13.74
C TRP A 141 -16.13 3.21 -14.18
N ARG A 142 -16.50 2.98 -15.46
CA ARG A 142 -17.78 3.44 -16.01
C ARG A 142 -18.97 2.67 -15.42
N ALA A 143 -18.86 1.35 -15.33
CA ALA A 143 -19.92 0.49 -14.80
C ALA A 143 -20.23 0.80 -13.33
N SER A 144 -19.19 0.92 -12.50
CA SER A 144 -19.32 1.21 -11.07
C SER A 144 -19.82 2.64 -10.82
N HIS A 145 -19.44 3.61 -11.67
CA HIS A 145 -19.93 4.99 -11.59
C HIS A 145 -21.44 5.08 -11.86
N GLN A 146 -21.92 4.36 -12.89
CA GLN A 146 -23.34 4.33 -13.25
C GLN A 146 -24.19 3.69 -12.15
N GLN A 147 -23.72 2.61 -11.54
CA GLN A 147 -24.40 1.90 -10.44
C GLN A 147 -24.44 2.72 -9.14
N SER A 148 -23.36 3.43 -8.82
CA SER A 148 -23.25 4.17 -7.54
C SER A 148 -23.89 5.55 -7.56
N GLY A 149 -24.39 6.02 -8.72
CA GLY A 149 -24.91 7.39 -8.90
C GLY A 149 -23.86 8.48 -8.63
N GLY A 150 -22.57 8.17 -8.72
CA GLY A 150 -21.47 9.04 -8.29
C GLY A 150 -20.11 8.34 -8.26
N THR A 151 -19.07 8.98 -7.72
CA THR A 151 -17.72 8.39 -7.65
C THR A 151 -17.71 7.17 -6.74
N PRO A 152 -17.38 5.96 -7.24
CA PRO A 152 -17.37 4.74 -6.44
C PRO A 152 -16.40 4.81 -5.27
N GLY A 153 -16.71 4.12 -4.17
CA GLY A 153 -15.88 4.09 -2.96
C GLY A 153 -14.44 3.67 -3.24
N TRP A 154 -14.24 2.58 -3.99
CA TRP A 154 -12.91 2.07 -4.36
C TRP A 154 -12.07 3.07 -5.17
N VAL A 155 -12.71 3.92 -5.99
CA VAL A 155 -12.03 4.97 -6.76
C VAL A 155 -11.52 6.06 -5.83
N LYS A 156 -12.32 6.48 -4.84
CA LYS A 156 -11.89 7.45 -3.82
C LYS A 156 -10.68 6.93 -3.05
N VAL A 157 -10.66 5.64 -2.71
CA VAL A 157 -9.52 5.02 -2.01
C VAL A 157 -8.26 5.03 -2.88
N ILE A 158 -8.37 4.79 -4.19
CA ILE A 158 -7.22 4.87 -5.11
C ILE A 158 -6.65 6.28 -5.20
N TYR A 159 -7.51 7.31 -5.33
CA TYR A 159 -7.04 8.70 -5.32
C TYR A 159 -6.39 9.07 -3.98
N THR A 160 -6.93 8.55 -2.87
CA THR A 160 -6.33 8.73 -1.54
C THR A 160 -4.96 8.05 -1.46
N LEU A 161 -4.80 6.84 -2.03
CA LEU A 161 -3.51 6.16 -2.13
C LEU A 161 -2.50 6.96 -2.98
N TYR A 162 -2.92 7.58 -4.09
CA TYR A 162 -2.03 8.45 -4.86
C TYR A 162 -1.59 9.69 -4.08
N ALA A 163 -2.52 10.33 -3.36
CA ALA A 163 -2.20 11.47 -2.52
C ALA A 163 -1.20 11.07 -1.41
N SER A 164 -1.45 9.94 -0.73
CA SER A 164 -0.53 9.38 0.28
C SER A 164 0.83 9.07 -0.33
N SER A 165 0.83 8.45 -1.50
CA SER A 165 2.07 8.08 -2.18
C SER A 165 2.92 9.28 -2.55
N LEU A 166 2.28 10.39 -2.95
CA LEU A 166 3.00 11.64 -3.22
C LEU A 166 3.62 12.24 -1.96
N LEU A 167 2.91 12.20 -0.82
CA LEU A 167 3.41 12.67 0.47
C LEU A 167 4.59 11.80 0.95
N ILE A 168 4.47 10.48 0.88
CA ILE A 168 5.56 9.55 1.24
C ILE A 168 6.77 9.72 0.31
N ALA A 169 6.54 9.88 -1.00
CA ALA A 169 7.62 10.12 -1.96
C ALA A 169 8.35 11.44 -1.72
N ALA A 170 7.62 12.52 -1.42
CA ALA A 170 8.22 13.82 -1.09
C ALA A 170 9.13 13.72 0.15
N ARG A 171 8.64 13.05 1.20
CA ARG A 171 9.41 12.75 2.42
C ARG A 171 10.65 11.91 2.14
N SER A 172 10.54 10.83 1.36
CA SER A 172 11.69 10.02 0.95
C SER A 172 12.71 10.81 0.14
N GLY A 173 12.26 11.71 -0.74
CA GLY A 173 13.12 12.63 -1.50
C GLY A 173 13.89 13.60 -0.58
N TYR A 174 13.22 14.15 0.43
CA TYR A 174 13.87 14.97 1.46
C TYR A 174 14.98 14.19 2.19
N HIS A 175 14.71 12.96 2.65
CA HIS A 175 15.72 12.15 3.36
C HIS A 175 16.92 11.76 2.49
N ILE A 176 16.68 11.53 1.20
CA ILE A 176 17.76 11.29 0.24
C ILE A 176 18.61 12.55 0.10
N ALA A 177 17.98 13.71 -0.17
CA ALA A 177 18.68 14.97 -0.29
C ALA A 177 19.47 15.28 0.99
N GLU A 178 18.83 15.16 2.16
CA GLU A 178 19.46 15.33 3.45
C GLU A 178 20.69 14.43 3.57
N SER A 179 20.60 13.15 3.19
CA SER A 179 21.69 12.18 3.32
C SER A 179 22.94 12.55 2.49
N PHE A 180 22.78 13.23 1.35
CA PHE A 180 23.90 13.65 0.49
C PHE A 180 24.46 15.04 0.82
N LEU A 181 23.71 15.86 1.55
CA LEU A 181 24.14 17.22 1.88
C LEU A 181 25.19 17.26 3.01
N PRO A 182 26.07 18.29 3.04
CA PRO A 182 26.95 18.56 4.18
C PRO A 182 26.17 18.89 5.45
N ILE A 183 26.82 18.74 6.62
CA ILE A 183 26.21 19.05 7.93
C ILE A 183 25.82 20.54 8.01
N ASP A 184 26.62 21.41 7.42
CA ASP A 184 26.45 22.88 7.49
C ASP A 184 25.38 23.41 6.51
N HIS A 185 24.80 22.55 5.67
CA HIS A 185 23.81 22.98 4.71
C HIS A 185 22.51 23.41 5.42
N PRO A 186 21.87 24.53 5.05
CA PRO A 186 20.68 25.05 5.74
C PRO A 186 19.55 24.04 5.91
N LEU A 187 19.40 23.12 4.94
CA LEU A 187 18.41 22.03 4.98
C LEU A 187 18.62 21.05 6.15
N ARG A 188 19.85 20.88 6.63
CA ARG A 188 20.20 19.99 7.74
C ARG A 188 20.54 20.77 9.02
N ALA A 189 21.06 21.99 8.87
CA ALA A 189 21.44 22.86 9.97
C ALA A 189 20.24 23.46 10.71
N THR A 190 19.08 23.57 10.06
CA THR A 190 17.85 24.11 10.67
C THR A 190 16.80 23.02 10.87
N GLU A 191 15.98 23.16 11.91
CA GLU A 191 14.91 22.19 12.20
C GLU A 191 13.64 22.42 11.37
N VAL A 192 13.50 23.60 10.75
CA VAL A 192 12.30 23.99 9.99
C VAL A 192 12.03 23.06 8.80
N PRO A 193 13.02 22.75 7.92
CA PRO A 193 12.82 21.85 6.79
C PRO A 193 12.40 20.45 7.24
N PHE A 194 13.00 19.96 8.32
CA PHE A 194 12.63 18.69 8.94
C PHE A 194 11.18 18.70 9.41
N LEU A 195 10.75 19.69 10.19
CA LEU A 195 9.37 19.77 10.69
C LEU A 195 8.34 19.88 9.55
N CYS A 196 8.66 20.64 8.50
CA CYS A 196 7.75 20.81 7.36
C CYS A 196 7.69 19.56 6.46
N LEU A 197 8.82 18.96 6.10
CA LEU A 197 8.88 17.89 5.10
C LEU A 197 8.75 16.48 5.70
N GLU A 198 9.04 16.32 6.98
CA GLU A 198 8.84 15.07 7.72
C GLU A 198 7.54 15.12 8.53
N ALA A 199 7.46 16.01 9.53
CA ALA A 199 6.38 15.96 10.53
C ALA A 199 5.02 16.35 9.92
N LEU A 200 4.96 17.50 9.23
CA LEU A 200 3.71 18.01 8.67
C LEU A 200 3.21 17.14 7.51
N VAL A 201 4.09 16.69 6.62
CA VAL A 201 3.72 15.79 5.51
C VAL A 201 3.15 14.46 6.02
N MET A 202 3.77 13.85 7.03
CA MET A 202 3.27 12.60 7.63
C MET A 202 1.99 12.83 8.44
N PHE A 203 1.86 13.97 9.13
CA PHE A 203 0.65 14.33 9.85
C PHE A 203 -0.54 14.49 8.90
N ILE A 204 -0.36 15.20 7.78
CA ILE A 204 -1.38 15.33 6.73
C ILE A 204 -1.76 13.95 6.20
N ASN A 205 -0.77 13.08 5.97
CA ASN A 205 -1.04 11.73 5.48
C ASN A 205 -1.92 10.92 6.46
N ALA A 206 -1.55 10.92 7.74
CA ALA A 206 -2.31 10.23 8.79
C ALA A 206 -3.73 10.81 8.95
N ALA A 207 -3.85 12.15 8.93
CA ALA A 207 -5.14 12.83 9.02
C ALA A 207 -6.04 12.50 7.83
N MET A 208 -5.48 12.42 6.61
CA MET A 208 -6.21 12.09 5.40
C MET A 208 -6.87 10.70 5.48
N PHE A 209 -6.16 9.68 5.97
CA PHE A 209 -6.74 8.34 6.16
C PHE A 209 -7.71 8.24 7.35
N ASN A 210 -7.67 9.20 8.27
CA ASN A 210 -8.67 9.30 9.33
C ASN A 210 -10.00 9.86 8.78
N VAL A 211 -9.92 10.86 7.88
CA VAL A 211 -11.11 11.43 7.21
C VAL A 211 -11.67 10.46 6.15
N ILE A 212 -10.80 9.91 5.30
CA ILE A 212 -11.18 8.98 4.24
C ILE A 212 -10.89 7.57 4.72
N HIS A 213 -11.77 7.02 5.55
CA HIS A 213 -11.58 5.71 6.14
C HIS A 213 -11.80 4.60 5.08
N PRO A 214 -10.74 3.86 4.66
CA PRO A 214 -10.87 2.86 3.60
C PRO A 214 -11.79 1.70 4.02
N GLY A 215 -11.92 1.42 5.32
CA GLY A 215 -12.83 0.39 5.82
C GLY A 215 -14.32 0.74 5.75
N VAL A 216 -14.67 2.01 5.52
CA VAL A 216 -16.07 2.42 5.26
C VAL A 216 -16.37 2.38 3.76
N LEU A 217 -15.36 2.64 2.93
CA LEU A 217 -15.50 2.73 1.46
C LEU A 217 -15.35 1.39 0.75
N LEU A 218 -14.86 0.36 1.43
CA LEU A 218 -14.70 -1.01 0.92
C LEU A 218 -15.54 -1.95 1.80
N PRO A 219 -16.20 -2.98 1.22
CA PRO A 219 -16.98 -3.93 2.00
C PRO A 219 -16.11 -4.61 3.06
N SER A 220 -16.67 -4.72 4.27
CA SER A 220 -15.98 -5.34 5.41
C SER A 220 -15.85 -6.85 5.25
N ASN A 221 -16.76 -7.47 4.48
CA ASN A 221 -16.73 -8.91 4.21
C ASN A 221 -15.73 -9.22 3.07
N PRO A 222 -14.66 -10.00 3.33
CA PRO A 222 -13.64 -10.34 2.31
C PRO A 222 -14.17 -11.23 1.18
N HIS A 223 -15.37 -11.80 1.33
CA HIS A 223 -16.05 -12.61 0.32
C HIS A 223 -16.80 -11.78 -0.74
N VAL A 224 -16.92 -10.46 -0.54
CA VAL A 224 -17.60 -9.56 -1.47
C VAL A 224 -16.59 -8.94 -2.45
N TYR A 225 -16.91 -9.00 -3.74
CA TYR A 225 -16.04 -8.51 -4.81
C TYR A 225 -16.81 -7.99 -6.00
N LEU A 226 -16.14 -7.13 -6.78
CA LEU A 226 -16.73 -6.35 -7.86
C LEU A 226 -16.66 -7.12 -9.19
N LEU A 227 -17.84 -7.38 -9.77
CA LEU A 227 -18.01 -7.94 -11.10
C LEU A 227 -17.77 -6.89 -12.19
N ALA A 228 -17.53 -7.35 -13.43
CA ALA A 228 -17.27 -6.47 -14.58
C ALA A 228 -18.43 -5.53 -14.94
N ASN A 229 -19.65 -5.88 -14.53
CA ASN A 229 -20.86 -5.09 -14.68
C ASN A 229 -21.03 -4.01 -13.58
N GLY A 230 -20.09 -3.92 -12.62
CA GLY A 230 -20.16 -2.96 -11.52
C GLY A 230 -21.03 -3.38 -10.33
N MET A 231 -21.64 -4.58 -10.38
CA MET A 231 -22.35 -5.15 -9.24
C MET A 231 -21.39 -5.85 -8.28
N GLU A 232 -21.74 -5.83 -6.99
CA GLU A 232 -21.09 -6.65 -5.99
C GLU A 232 -21.69 -8.05 -6.01
N ALA A 233 -20.86 -9.07 -5.89
CA ALA A 233 -21.34 -10.42 -5.61
C ALA A 233 -20.51 -11.07 -4.50
N GLU A 234 -21.15 -11.99 -3.79
CA GLU A 234 -20.58 -12.73 -2.68
C GLU A 234 -20.12 -14.12 -3.14
N ASP A 235 -18.92 -14.53 -2.74
CA ASP A 235 -18.48 -15.93 -2.89
C ASP A 235 -18.79 -16.70 -1.62
N ASP A 236 -19.83 -17.54 -1.65
CA ASP A 236 -20.12 -18.52 -0.59
C ASP A 236 -19.11 -19.68 -0.56
N SER A 237 -18.18 -19.72 -1.53
CA SER A 237 -17.12 -20.73 -1.55
C SER A 237 -16.17 -20.52 -0.36
N PRO A 238 -15.89 -21.56 0.47
CA PRO A 238 -14.96 -21.46 1.60
C PRO A 238 -13.52 -21.07 1.18
N GLU A 239 -13.21 -21.14 -0.12
CA GLU A 239 -11.91 -20.80 -0.71
C GLU A 239 -11.95 -19.50 -1.53
N GLY A 240 -12.66 -18.48 -1.03
CA GLY A 240 -12.75 -17.14 -1.63
C GLY A 240 -11.43 -16.36 -1.78
N THR A 241 -10.27 -16.97 -1.53
CA THR A 241 -8.96 -16.42 -1.87
C THR A 241 -8.57 -16.79 -3.29
N LEU A 242 -7.90 -15.87 -3.98
CA LEU A 242 -7.13 -16.18 -5.20
C LEU A 242 -6.13 -17.31 -4.92
N GLU A 243 -6.58 -18.57 -5.01
CA GLU A 243 -5.69 -19.71 -4.90
C GLU A 243 -4.72 -19.63 -6.07
N ASP A 244 -3.46 -19.60 -5.69
CA ASP A 244 -2.37 -19.61 -6.63
C ASP A 244 -1.78 -21.01 -6.61
N THR A 245 -2.22 -21.83 -7.56
CA THR A 245 -1.87 -23.24 -7.73
C THR A 245 -0.41 -23.45 -8.16
N ARG A 246 0.44 -22.41 -8.17
CA ARG A 246 1.84 -22.54 -8.61
C ARG A 246 2.70 -23.29 -7.57
N PRO A 247 3.72 -24.04 -8.03
CA PRO A 247 4.66 -24.72 -7.14
C PRO A 247 5.43 -23.72 -6.28
N LEU A 248 5.71 -24.10 -5.02
CA LEU A 248 6.34 -23.26 -3.98
C LEU A 248 7.66 -22.61 -4.43
N LYS A 249 8.48 -23.33 -5.21
CA LYS A 249 9.76 -22.83 -5.75
C LYS A 249 9.56 -21.61 -6.67
N MET A 250 8.49 -21.59 -7.46
CA MET A 250 8.20 -20.50 -8.38
C MET A 250 7.59 -19.29 -7.65
N LYS A 251 6.92 -19.52 -6.51
CA LYS A 251 6.45 -18.46 -5.60
C LYS A 251 7.59 -17.73 -4.89
N ILE A 252 8.70 -18.43 -4.62
CA ILE A 252 9.89 -17.87 -3.99
C ILE A 252 10.76 -17.13 -5.02
N LEU A 253 10.89 -17.67 -6.23
CA LEU A 253 11.75 -17.10 -7.28
C LEU A 253 11.15 -15.84 -7.93
N ASP A 254 9.82 -15.75 -8.05
CA ASP A 254 9.12 -14.59 -8.62
C ASP A 254 8.03 -14.09 -7.65
N PRO A 255 8.41 -13.42 -6.56
CA PRO A 255 7.49 -12.97 -5.52
C PRO A 255 6.46 -11.95 -6.03
N LEU A 256 6.83 -11.17 -7.05
CA LEU A 256 5.99 -10.13 -7.67
C LEU A 256 5.19 -10.62 -8.88
N ASP A 257 5.33 -11.88 -9.29
CA ASP A 257 4.72 -12.44 -10.51
C ASP A 257 5.00 -11.57 -11.76
N ILE A 258 6.26 -11.15 -11.93
CA ILE A 258 6.69 -10.27 -13.02
C ILE A 258 6.34 -10.91 -14.36
N LYS A 259 6.49 -12.23 -14.51
CA LYS A 259 6.14 -12.93 -15.76
C LYS A 259 4.62 -12.97 -16.01
N GLY A 260 3.80 -13.08 -14.97
CA GLY A 260 2.34 -13.00 -15.08
C GLY A 260 1.84 -11.59 -15.38
N LEU A 261 2.56 -10.57 -14.89
CA LEU A 261 2.26 -9.15 -15.14
C LEU A 261 2.28 -8.81 -16.65
N PHE A 262 3.20 -9.41 -17.41
CA PHE A 262 3.38 -9.16 -18.85
C PHE A 262 2.68 -10.17 -19.78
N ARG A 263 2.06 -11.24 -19.26
CA ARG A 263 1.41 -12.25 -20.10
C ARG A 263 -0.04 -11.86 -20.44
N LYS A 264 -0.28 -11.48 -21.70
CA LYS A 264 -1.57 -11.00 -22.26
C LYS A 264 -2.76 -11.99 -22.22
N LYS A 265 -2.54 -13.27 -21.88
CA LYS A 265 -3.58 -14.31 -21.84
C LYS A 265 -3.57 -15.03 -20.50
N GLN A 266 -4.37 -14.54 -19.55
CA GLN A 266 -4.86 -15.39 -18.46
C GLN A 266 -6.23 -15.94 -18.91
N GLN A 267 -6.41 -17.26 -18.80
CA GLN A 267 -7.72 -17.88 -18.92
C GLN A 267 -8.66 -17.18 -17.94
N LEU A 268 -9.83 -16.75 -18.44
CA LEU A 268 -10.84 -16.07 -17.65
C LEU A 268 -11.19 -16.95 -16.45
N LYS A 269 -10.93 -16.46 -15.24
CA LYS A 269 -11.32 -17.16 -14.01
C LYS A 269 -12.86 -17.24 -13.97
N PRO A 270 -13.46 -18.24 -13.28
CA PRO A 270 -14.92 -18.44 -13.26
C PRO A 270 -15.72 -17.18 -12.91
N TYR A 271 -15.18 -16.30 -12.07
CA TYR A 271 -15.87 -15.05 -11.73
C TYR A 271 -15.88 -13.98 -12.82
N GLN A 272 -15.04 -14.14 -13.84
CA GLN A 272 -15.13 -13.34 -15.07
C GLN A 272 -16.10 -13.96 -16.07
N GLN A 273 -16.61 -15.18 -15.82
CA GLN A 273 -17.41 -15.96 -16.77
C GLN A 273 -18.92 -15.88 -16.56
N ARG A 274 -19.46 -15.29 -15.49
CA ARG A 274 -20.92 -15.10 -15.42
C ARG A 274 -21.31 -14.07 -16.50
N PRO A 275 -21.92 -14.49 -17.62
CA PRO A 275 -22.45 -13.55 -18.58
C PRO A 275 -23.60 -12.81 -17.88
N PHE A 276 -24.03 -11.70 -18.47
CA PHE A 276 -25.36 -11.17 -18.22
C PHE A 276 -26.35 -12.35 -18.18
N ALA A 277 -26.87 -12.69 -16.99
CA ALA A 277 -28.25 -13.12 -16.91
C ALA A 277 -29.02 -11.85 -17.30
N GLY A 278 -29.20 -11.67 -18.61
CA GLY A 278 -30.11 -10.66 -19.12
C GLY A 278 -31.47 -10.88 -18.47
N ASP A 279 -32.24 -9.82 -18.37
CA ASP A 279 -33.58 -9.83 -17.80
C ASP A 279 -34.48 -10.96 -18.39
N ASP A 280 -34.09 -11.55 -19.53
CA ASP A 280 -34.69 -12.73 -20.15
C ASP A 280 -34.65 -14.02 -19.30
N GLU A 281 -33.61 -14.27 -18.47
CA GLU A 281 -33.54 -15.49 -17.64
C GLU A 281 -34.45 -15.40 -16.41
N MET A 282 -34.52 -14.22 -15.76
CA MET A 282 -35.48 -13.98 -14.68
C MET A 282 -36.92 -13.92 -15.20
N MET A 283 -37.15 -13.42 -16.41
CA MET A 283 -38.48 -13.47 -17.06
C MET A 283 -38.86 -14.89 -17.47
N SER A 284 -37.91 -15.70 -17.95
CA SER A 284 -38.15 -17.11 -18.27
C SER A 284 -38.49 -17.94 -17.02
N GLU A 285 -37.73 -17.79 -15.92
CA GLU A 285 -38.03 -18.47 -14.66
C GLU A 285 -39.35 -18.00 -14.04
N SER A 286 -39.67 -16.71 -14.10
CA SER A 286 -40.95 -16.20 -13.59
C SER A 286 -42.14 -16.61 -14.47
N ILE A 287 -41.99 -16.70 -15.79
CA ILE A 287 -43.02 -17.24 -16.70
C ILE A 287 -43.21 -18.76 -16.48
N ILE A 288 -42.14 -19.52 -16.26
CA ILE A 288 -42.22 -20.96 -15.95
C ILE A 288 -42.87 -21.20 -14.58
N MET A 289 -42.55 -20.36 -13.58
CA MET A 289 -43.16 -20.40 -12.24
C MET A 289 -44.62 -19.95 -12.23
N LEU A 290 -45.01 -18.98 -13.07
CA LEU A 290 -46.41 -18.58 -13.23
C LEU A 290 -47.23 -19.63 -14.00
N GLY A 291 -46.63 -20.26 -15.01
CA GLY A 291 -47.24 -21.34 -15.78
C GLY A 291 -47.45 -22.63 -14.97
N SER A 292 -46.56 -22.94 -14.02
CA SER A 292 -46.72 -24.09 -13.12
C SER A 292 -47.76 -23.84 -12.02
N ARG A 293 -47.89 -22.59 -11.54
CA ARG A 293 -48.90 -22.19 -10.54
C ARG A 293 -50.33 -22.23 -11.09
N GLN A 294 -50.55 -21.76 -12.32
CA GLN A 294 -51.88 -21.87 -12.96
C GLN A 294 -52.30 -23.31 -13.26
N ARG A 295 -51.35 -24.24 -13.44
CA ARG A 295 -51.64 -25.64 -13.72
C ARG A 295 -51.98 -26.46 -12.45
N GLN A 296 -51.69 -25.93 -11.26
CA GLN A 296 -52.07 -26.53 -9.97
C GLN A 296 -53.44 -26.11 -9.46
N GLU A 297 -54.04 -25.04 -9.98
CA GLU A 297 -55.38 -24.57 -9.58
C GLU A 297 -56.55 -25.21 -10.36
N PHE A 298 -56.27 -26.11 -11.31
CA PHE A 298 -57.28 -26.77 -12.15
C PHE A 298 -57.30 -28.31 -12.02
N HIS A 299 -56.91 -28.85 -10.87
CA HIS A 299 -57.10 -30.25 -10.51
C HIS A 299 -57.87 -30.40 -9.20
#